data_AF-A0A4U0VEA2-F1
#
_entry.id   AF-A0A4U0VEA2-F1
#
_cell.length_a   1.000
_cell.length_b   1.000
_cell.length_c   1.000
_cell.angle_alpha   90.00
_cell.angle_beta   90.00
_cell.angle_gamma   90.00
#
_symmetry.space_group_name_H-M   'P 1'
#
loop_
_entity.id
_entity.type
_entity.pdbx_description
1 polymer ?
#
loop_
_entity_poly.entity_id
_entity_poly.type
_entity_poly.pdbx_seq_one_letter_code
_entity_poly.pdbx_strand_id
1 'polypeptide(L)'
;LSVLCDHENGGETVAAIAAERDPRTGSDVTFWIVVNQRKPNGSTAVHARDHLVYLLRKLEQTTRQEKPDEGIMLDLFYTSVDKAKDRVNNYHKKLQGLIASVRERAGESFPDEKLLIKVIETLIDENKTVGSICKKASDFRLTDDAGTLARRARSDQTGLWRYFCHFIGRLGSWLKAARFLFEHAADFADILSSPLTEIVPSENCGRFRPPPAMWELDTLLSRTLSPLFDVSKDRLDHLFGSGAFAAGSAQLGKCHERGWRLKAHAEASMARFFYKENRQF
;
A
#
# COMPACT_ATOMS: atom_id res chain seq x y z
N LEU A 1 -3.96 5.34 -4.96
CA LEU A 1 -5.40 5.03 -4.77
C LEU A 1 -5.62 3.90 -3.76
N SER A 2 -5.08 2.68 -3.95
CA SER A 2 -5.36 1.52 -3.06
C SER A 2 -5.12 1.79 -1.56
N VAL A 3 -4.05 2.50 -1.19
CA VAL A 3 -3.77 2.89 0.20
C VAL A 3 -4.89 3.72 0.83
N LEU A 4 -5.51 4.61 0.05
CA LEU A 4 -6.58 5.50 0.52
C LEU A 4 -7.94 4.80 0.59
N CYS A 5 -8.16 3.74 -0.22
CA CYS A 5 -9.40 2.96 -0.24
C CYS A 5 -9.38 1.73 0.68
N ASP A 6 -8.22 1.35 1.25
CA ASP A 6 -8.09 0.14 2.08
C ASP A 6 -8.30 0.46 3.57
N HIS A 7 -9.52 0.21 4.05
CA HIS A 7 -10.03 0.69 5.34
C HIS A 7 -9.92 -0.31 6.51
N GLU A 8 -9.94 -1.63 6.27
CA GLU A 8 -9.92 -2.64 7.34
C GLU A 8 -8.49 -3.10 7.68
N ASN A 9 -7.91 -4.05 6.92
CA ASN A 9 -6.55 -4.54 7.17
C ASN A 9 -5.80 -4.81 5.87
N GLY A 10 -4.84 -3.95 5.52
CA GLY A 10 -3.73 -4.26 4.59
C GLY A 10 -4.07 -5.17 3.41
N GLY A 11 -5.03 -4.78 2.59
CA GLY A 11 -5.50 -5.52 1.42
C GLY A 11 -6.79 -6.30 1.62
N GLU A 12 -7.39 -6.32 2.82
CA GLU A 12 -8.65 -7.03 3.08
C GLU A 12 -9.87 -6.32 2.47
N THR A 13 -9.89 -4.98 2.50
CA THR A 13 -10.96 -4.19 1.89
C THR A 13 -10.65 -3.93 0.42
N VAL A 14 -9.48 -3.36 0.12
CA VAL A 14 -9.08 -3.08 -1.27
C VAL A 14 -7.75 -3.74 -1.54
N ALA A 15 -7.80 -4.71 -2.43
CA ALA A 15 -6.68 -5.53 -2.81
C ALA A 15 -5.86 -4.79 -3.88
N ALA A 16 -6.50 -4.39 -4.98
CA ALA A 16 -5.86 -3.70 -6.09
C ALA A 16 -6.83 -2.74 -6.77
N ILE A 17 -6.28 -1.71 -7.40
CA ILE A 17 -6.99 -0.80 -8.30
C ILE A 17 -6.18 -0.72 -9.60
N ALA A 18 -6.84 -0.86 -10.74
CA ALA A 18 -6.25 -0.68 -12.06
C ALA A 18 -7.11 0.28 -12.88
N ALA A 19 -6.50 0.98 -13.82
CA ALA A 19 -7.19 1.79 -14.81
C ALA A 19 -7.08 1.10 -16.17
N GLU A 20 -8.17 1.06 -16.92
CA GLU A 20 -8.22 0.57 -18.31
C GLU A 20 -8.83 1.68 -19.16
N ARG A 21 -8.15 2.07 -20.23
CA ARG A 21 -8.73 2.94 -21.25
C ARG A 21 -9.58 2.09 -22.20
N ASP A 22 -10.82 2.49 -22.47
CA ASP A 22 -11.66 1.75 -23.44
C ASP A 22 -10.99 1.85 -24.82
N PRO A 23 -10.59 0.72 -25.43
CA PRO A 23 -9.89 0.73 -26.72
C PRO A 23 -10.78 1.19 -27.88
N ARG A 24 -12.11 1.24 -27.72
CA ARG A 24 -13.07 1.66 -28.74
C ARG A 24 -13.28 3.17 -28.75
N THR A 25 -13.35 3.79 -27.56
CA THR A 25 -13.57 5.24 -27.44
C THR A 25 -12.26 6.01 -27.29
N GLY A 26 -11.22 5.39 -26.75
CA GLY A 26 -9.91 6.00 -26.54
C GLY A 26 -9.89 7.15 -25.52
N SER A 27 -11.04 7.55 -24.99
CA SER A 27 -11.23 8.65 -24.05
C SER A 27 -11.74 8.20 -22.69
N ASP A 28 -12.51 7.11 -22.63
CA ASP A 28 -13.12 6.67 -21.38
C ASP A 28 -12.15 5.79 -20.59
N VAL A 29 -12.07 6.01 -19.28
CA VAL A 29 -11.23 5.21 -18.39
C VAL A 29 -12.09 4.51 -17.34
N THR A 30 -11.96 3.19 -17.26
CA THR A 30 -12.56 2.37 -16.21
C THR A 30 -11.54 2.05 -15.14
N PHE A 31 -11.84 2.47 -13.91
CA PHE A 31 -11.11 2.08 -12.71
C PHE A 31 -11.70 0.79 -12.14
N TRP A 32 -10.95 -0.29 -12.28
CA TRP A 32 -11.27 -1.60 -11.74
C TRP A 32 -10.80 -1.71 -10.30
N ILE A 33 -11.68 -2.08 -9.38
CA ILE A 33 -11.35 -2.28 -7.97
C ILE A 33 -11.57 -3.73 -7.55
N VAL A 34 -10.54 -4.36 -6.97
CA VAL A 34 -10.63 -5.71 -6.40
C VAL A 34 -10.75 -5.60 -4.89
N VAL A 35 -11.74 -6.31 -4.34
CA VAL A 35 -12.05 -6.37 -2.91
C VAL A 35 -11.92 -7.82 -2.44
N ASN A 36 -11.10 -8.06 -1.41
CA ASN A 36 -10.79 -9.42 -0.95
C ASN A 36 -11.88 -10.02 -0.05
N GLN A 37 -12.50 -9.22 0.82
CA GLN A 37 -13.57 -9.68 1.70
C GLN A 37 -14.95 -9.25 1.20
N ARG A 38 -15.75 -10.21 0.75
CA ARG A 38 -17.19 -10.02 0.63
C ARG A 38 -17.84 -10.34 1.97
N LYS A 39 -18.29 -9.32 2.70
CA LYS A 39 -19.37 -9.52 3.67
C LYS A 39 -20.60 -10.09 2.94
N PRO A 40 -21.44 -10.93 3.57
CA PRO A 40 -22.54 -11.64 2.90
C PRO A 40 -23.51 -10.73 2.13
N ASN A 41 -23.57 -9.45 2.50
CA ASN A 41 -24.41 -8.42 1.89
C ASN A 41 -23.70 -7.55 0.84
N GLY A 42 -22.44 -7.83 0.48
CA GLY A 42 -21.68 -7.06 -0.51
C GLY A 42 -21.29 -5.64 -0.10
N SER A 43 -21.58 -5.22 1.14
CA SER A 43 -21.43 -3.82 1.56
C SER A 43 -19.99 -3.30 1.48
N THR A 44 -19.00 -4.13 1.82
CA THR A 44 -17.57 -3.74 1.76
C THR A 44 -17.16 -3.30 0.34
N ALA A 45 -17.59 -4.04 -0.68
CA ALA A 45 -17.20 -3.74 -2.06
C ALA A 45 -17.86 -2.46 -2.58
N VAL A 46 -19.14 -2.24 -2.22
CA VAL A 46 -19.86 -1.00 -2.54
C VAL A 46 -19.21 0.19 -1.84
N HIS A 47 -18.90 0.10 -0.54
CA HIS A 47 -18.24 1.18 0.18
C HIS A 47 -16.85 1.51 -0.36
N ALA A 48 -16.07 0.50 -0.75
CA ALA A 48 -14.76 0.69 -1.37
C ALA A 48 -14.87 1.40 -2.72
N ARG A 49 -15.82 0.98 -3.57
CA ARG A 49 -16.11 1.64 -4.85
C ARG A 49 -16.57 3.07 -4.64
N ASP A 50 -17.52 3.31 -3.74
CA ASP A 50 -18.05 4.65 -3.49
C ASP A 50 -16.97 5.60 -2.95
N HIS A 51 -16.06 5.09 -2.10
CA HIS A 51 -14.90 5.86 -1.67
C HIS A 51 -13.94 6.15 -2.83
N LEU A 52 -13.68 5.18 -3.71
CA LEU A 52 -12.88 5.41 -4.92
C LEU A 52 -13.52 6.48 -5.81
N VAL A 53 -14.83 6.42 -6.05
CA VAL A 53 -15.57 7.45 -6.80
C VAL A 53 -15.41 8.83 -6.16
N TYR A 54 -15.50 8.91 -4.83
CA TYR A 54 -15.26 10.15 -4.10
C TYR A 54 -13.83 10.68 -4.34
N LEU A 55 -12.80 9.83 -4.22
CA LEU A 55 -11.41 10.23 -4.45
C LEU A 55 -11.20 10.74 -5.88
N LEU A 56 -11.71 10.01 -6.88
CA LEU A 56 -11.55 10.37 -8.30
C LEU A 56 -12.23 11.69 -8.64
N ARG A 57 -13.44 11.94 -8.13
CA ARG A 57 -14.14 13.23 -8.32
C ARG A 57 -13.41 14.40 -7.68
N LYS A 58 -12.81 14.21 -6.51
CA LYS A 58 -12.01 15.25 -5.85
C LYS A 58 -10.72 15.55 -6.61
N LEU A 59 -10.07 14.52 -7.16
CA LEU A 59 -8.90 14.70 -8.01
C LEU A 59 -9.26 15.38 -9.33
N GLU A 60 -10.38 15.02 -9.96
CA GLU A 60 -10.89 15.70 -11.15
C GLU A 60 -11.17 17.20 -10.90
N GLN A 61 -11.71 17.56 -9.74
CA GLN A 61 -11.87 18.98 -9.38
C GLN A 61 -10.53 19.72 -9.32
N THR A 62 -9.47 19.03 -8.92
CA THR A 62 -8.11 19.57 -8.82
C THR A 62 -7.54 19.88 -10.21
N THR A 63 -7.84 19.06 -11.23
CA THR A 63 -7.31 19.25 -12.59
C THR A 63 -7.93 20.43 -13.34
N ARG A 64 -9.08 20.92 -12.88
CA ARG A 64 -9.79 22.06 -13.48
C ARG A 64 -9.36 23.41 -12.91
N GLN A 65 -8.52 23.43 -11.88
CA GLN A 65 -8.08 24.63 -11.18
C GLN A 65 -6.67 25.03 -11.63
N GLU A 66 -6.45 26.32 -11.93
CA GLU A 66 -5.11 26.85 -12.23
C GLU A 66 -4.18 26.78 -11.00
N LYS A 67 -4.75 26.91 -9.80
CA LYS A 67 -4.07 26.70 -8.52
C LYS A 67 -4.90 25.74 -7.65
N PRO A 68 -4.52 24.45 -7.61
CA PRO A 68 -5.13 23.46 -6.74
C PRO A 68 -5.25 23.90 -5.28
N ASP A 69 -6.46 23.79 -4.71
CA ASP A 69 -6.69 24.02 -3.28
C ASP A 69 -6.09 22.87 -2.43
N GLU A 70 -5.07 23.16 -1.61
CA GLU A 70 -4.49 22.20 -0.67
C GLU A 70 -5.52 21.60 0.31
N GLY A 71 -6.65 22.29 0.51
CA GLY A 71 -7.81 21.77 1.22
C GLY A 71 -8.34 20.46 0.63
N ILE A 72 -8.22 20.24 -0.68
CA ILE A 72 -8.56 18.96 -1.33
C ILE A 72 -7.64 17.85 -0.85
N MET A 73 -6.32 18.08 -0.80
CA MET A 73 -5.36 17.09 -0.31
C MET A 73 -5.67 16.69 1.14
N LEU A 74 -5.99 17.66 1.99
CA LEU A 74 -6.37 17.41 3.38
C LEU A 74 -7.71 16.66 3.48
N ASP A 75 -8.70 17.00 2.65
CA ASP A 75 -9.99 16.30 2.58
C ASP A 75 -9.81 14.83 2.17
N LEU A 76 -9.03 14.55 1.11
CA LEU A 76 -8.67 13.20 0.70
C LEU A 76 -8.00 12.42 1.84
N PHE A 77 -7.08 13.06 2.56
CA PHE A 77 -6.37 12.47 3.68
C PHE A 77 -7.29 12.16 4.86
N TYR A 78 -7.99 13.15 5.41
CA TYR A 78 -8.79 12.98 6.62
C TYR A 78 -9.98 12.04 6.39
N THR A 79 -10.65 12.13 5.24
CA THR A 79 -11.76 11.22 4.91
C THR A 79 -11.30 9.77 4.80
N SER A 80 -10.13 9.53 4.19
CA SER A 80 -9.57 8.19 4.07
C SER A 80 -9.09 7.63 5.42
N VAL A 81 -8.50 8.47 6.27
CA VAL A 81 -8.06 8.08 7.62
C VAL A 81 -9.23 7.80 8.54
N ASP A 82 -10.30 8.57 8.48
CA ASP A 82 -11.51 8.35 9.29
C ASP A 82 -12.13 6.98 8.97
N LYS A 83 -12.24 6.64 7.69
CA LYS A 83 -12.68 5.30 7.27
C LYS A 83 -11.72 4.19 7.72
N ALA A 84 -10.41 4.47 7.81
CA ALA A 84 -9.38 3.52 8.24
C ALA A 84 -9.06 3.59 9.75
N LYS A 85 -9.93 4.20 10.57
CA LYS A 85 -9.67 4.50 11.98
C LYS A 85 -9.23 3.28 12.80
N ASP A 86 -9.92 2.14 12.65
CA ASP A 86 -9.59 0.91 13.39
C ASP A 86 -8.21 0.39 13.03
N ARG A 87 -7.84 0.49 11.75
CA ARG A 87 -6.52 0.11 11.26
C ARG A 87 -5.42 1.00 11.80
N VAL A 88 -5.66 2.32 11.81
CA VAL A 88 -4.73 3.30 12.39
C VAL A 88 -4.54 3.02 13.88
N ASN A 89 -5.62 2.78 14.61
CA ASN A 89 -5.57 2.41 16.02
C ASN A 89 -4.83 1.09 16.26
N ASN A 90 -4.96 0.10 15.37
CA ASN A 90 -4.20 -1.15 15.45
C ASN A 90 -2.69 -0.91 15.29
N TYR A 91 -2.27 -0.10 14.31
CA TYR A 91 -0.86 0.26 14.15
C TYR A 91 -0.33 1.07 15.34
N HIS A 92 -1.15 1.98 15.87
CA HIS A 92 -0.83 2.76 17.06
C HIS A 92 -0.62 1.85 18.29
N LYS A 93 -1.55 0.94 18.59
CA LYS A 93 -1.42 -0.04 19.67
C LYS A 93 -0.19 -0.94 19.52
N LYS A 94 0.11 -1.40 18.31
CA LYS A 94 1.32 -2.19 18.04
C LYS A 94 2.59 -1.39 18.33
N LEU A 95 2.60 -0.11 17.96
CA LEU A 95 3.72 0.78 18.23
C LEU A 95 3.88 1.04 19.74
N GLN A 96 2.79 1.20 20.49
CA GLN A 96 2.81 1.27 21.96
C GLN A 96 3.41 -0.01 22.58
N GLY A 97 2.99 -1.19 22.11
CA GLY A 97 3.54 -2.46 22.59
C GLY A 97 5.04 -2.62 22.34
N LEU A 98 5.54 -2.12 21.19
CA LEU A 98 6.97 -2.10 20.90
C LEU A 98 7.74 -1.18 21.86
N ILE A 99 7.18 0.00 22.17
CA ILE A 99 7.78 0.94 23.12
C ILE A 99 7.87 0.32 24.51
N ALA A 100 6.81 -0.30 24.99
CA ALA A 100 6.82 -1.03 26.26
C ALA A 100 7.90 -2.13 26.25
N SER A 101 7.97 -2.91 25.17
CA SER A 101 8.98 -3.97 25.02
C SER A 101 10.42 -3.45 25.02
N VAL A 102 10.68 -2.28 24.42
CA VAL A 102 12.02 -1.67 24.47
C VAL A 102 12.31 -1.15 25.88
N ARG A 103 11.35 -0.51 26.54
CA ARG A 103 11.53 0.01 27.91
C ARG A 103 11.89 -1.08 28.91
N GLU A 104 11.23 -2.24 28.83
CA GLU A 104 11.54 -3.39 29.70
C GLU A 104 12.95 -3.95 29.47
N ARG A 105 13.47 -3.86 28.24
CA ARG A 105 14.80 -4.36 27.87
C ARG A 105 15.90 -3.32 28.06
N ALA A 106 15.56 -2.04 28.02
CA ALA A 106 16.50 -0.94 28.11
C ALA A 106 17.01 -0.78 29.54
N GLY A 107 18.12 -1.45 29.85
CA GLY A 107 18.93 -1.13 31.03
C GLY A 107 19.47 0.32 30.98
N GLU A 108 20.15 0.75 32.04
CA GLU A 108 20.79 2.08 32.10
C GLU A 108 21.84 2.32 31.01
N SER A 109 22.33 1.27 30.37
CA SER A 109 23.50 1.27 29.47
C SER A 109 23.27 1.77 28.04
N PHE A 110 22.04 2.15 27.64
CA PHE A 110 21.74 2.61 26.26
C PHE A 110 21.01 3.97 26.19
N PRO A 111 21.68 5.08 26.52
CA PRO A 111 21.07 6.42 26.57
C PRO A 111 20.50 6.90 25.22
N ASP A 112 21.14 6.57 24.10
CA ASP A 112 20.68 6.95 22.76
C ASP A 112 19.36 6.26 22.36
N GLU A 113 19.13 5.04 22.88
CA GLU A 113 17.87 4.32 22.67
C GLU A 113 16.73 4.97 23.44
N LYS A 114 17.00 5.41 24.67
CA LYS A 114 16.03 6.12 25.49
C LYS A 114 15.61 7.43 24.82
N LEU A 115 16.54 8.16 24.20
CA LEU A 115 16.20 9.40 23.48
C LEU A 115 15.32 9.11 22.25
N LEU A 116 15.71 8.16 21.41
CA LEU A 116 14.94 7.82 20.22
C LEU A 116 13.54 7.30 20.56
N ILE A 117 13.42 6.50 21.63
CA ILE A 117 12.13 6.03 22.12
C ILE A 117 11.27 7.18 22.63
N LYS A 118 11.82 8.13 23.38
CA LYS A 118 11.09 9.34 23.80
C LYS A 118 10.58 10.13 22.59
N VAL A 119 11.39 10.29 21.54
CA VAL A 119 10.94 10.93 20.30
C VAL A 119 9.76 10.17 19.69
N ILE A 120 9.85 8.85 19.58
CA ILE A 120 8.76 8.03 19.04
C ILE A 120 7.50 8.10 19.93
N GLU A 121 7.64 8.16 21.25
CA GLU A 121 6.53 8.35 22.19
C GLU A 121 5.79 9.67 21.94
N THR A 122 6.53 10.76 21.72
CA THR A 122 5.91 12.05 21.39
C THR A 122 5.11 12.02 20.09
N LEU A 123 5.43 11.12 19.15
CA LEU A 123 4.61 10.91 17.95
C LEU A 123 3.26 10.31 18.31
N ILE A 124 3.27 9.29 19.17
CA ILE A 124 2.11 8.43 19.45
C ILE A 124 1.31 8.80 20.69
N ASP A 125 1.59 9.94 21.31
CA ASP A 125 0.83 10.42 22.48
C ASP A 125 -0.71 10.35 22.28
N GLU A 126 -1.39 9.84 23.31
CA GLU A 126 -2.75 9.27 23.29
C GLU A 126 -3.86 10.31 23.13
N ASN A 127 -3.57 11.59 23.41
CA ASN A 127 -4.55 12.68 23.33
C ASN A 127 -4.83 13.18 21.90
N LYS A 128 -4.44 12.41 20.88
CA LYS A 128 -4.49 12.85 19.48
C LYS A 128 -5.52 12.10 18.66
N THR A 129 -6.13 12.81 17.72
CA THR A 129 -6.98 12.20 16.70
C THR A 129 -6.15 11.29 15.79
N VAL A 130 -6.78 10.28 15.18
CA VAL A 130 -6.12 9.36 14.23
C VAL A 130 -5.46 10.10 13.06
N GLY A 131 -6.09 11.17 12.56
CA GLY A 131 -5.50 12.05 11.55
C GLY A 131 -4.22 12.74 12.02
N SER A 132 -4.19 13.23 13.26
CA SER A 132 -3.01 13.87 13.85
C SER A 132 -1.86 12.88 14.00
N ILE A 133 -2.13 11.63 14.41
CA ILE A 133 -1.12 10.57 14.51
C ILE A 133 -0.52 10.27 13.13
N CYS A 134 -1.35 10.07 12.11
CA CYS A 134 -0.90 9.81 10.74
C CYS A 134 -0.08 10.98 10.17
N LYS A 135 -0.51 12.23 10.40
CA LYS A 135 0.22 13.42 9.98
C LYS A 135 1.60 13.49 10.64
N LYS A 136 1.66 13.35 11.97
CA LYS A 136 2.94 13.34 12.71
C LYS A 136 3.87 12.22 12.25
N ALA A 137 3.34 11.03 12.00
CA ALA A 137 4.13 9.93 11.46
C ALA A 137 4.67 10.22 10.05
N SER A 138 3.90 10.94 9.22
CA SER A 138 4.37 11.41 7.92
C SER A 138 5.48 12.45 8.05
N ASP A 139 5.29 13.45 8.92
CA ASP A 139 6.24 14.54 9.14
C ASP A 139 7.55 14.03 9.77
N PHE A 140 7.46 13.07 10.71
CA PHE A 140 8.62 12.42 11.31
C PHE A 140 9.56 11.81 10.29
N ARG A 141 9.06 11.30 9.17
CA ARG A 141 9.90 10.68 8.13
C ARG A 141 10.85 11.66 7.45
N LEU A 142 10.65 12.96 7.64
CA LEU A 142 11.48 14.03 7.12
C LEU A 142 12.52 14.52 8.14
N THR A 143 12.59 13.92 9.34
CA THR A 143 13.53 14.33 10.40
C THR A 143 14.77 13.44 10.45
N ASP A 144 15.83 13.96 11.07
CA ASP A 144 17.07 13.21 11.30
C ASP A 144 16.87 11.99 12.20
N ASP A 145 15.90 12.03 13.11
CA ASP A 145 15.53 10.91 13.98
C ASP A 145 15.01 9.72 13.17
N ALA A 146 14.25 9.96 12.10
CA ALA A 146 13.86 8.89 11.18
C ALA A 146 15.07 8.29 10.45
N GLY A 147 16.05 9.11 10.09
CA GLY A 147 17.32 8.64 9.55
C GLY A 147 18.10 7.77 10.54
N THR A 148 18.13 8.16 11.82
CA THR A 148 18.73 7.39 12.91
C THR A 148 18.01 6.07 13.13
N LEU A 149 16.67 6.09 13.17
CA LEU A 149 15.85 4.90 13.29
C LEU A 149 16.10 3.93 12.13
N ALA A 150 16.17 4.43 10.89
CA ALA A 150 16.45 3.60 9.71
C ALA A 150 17.85 2.98 9.74
N ARG A 151 18.87 3.72 10.20
CA ARG A 151 20.22 3.17 10.41
C ARG A 151 20.21 2.03 11.42
N ARG A 152 19.56 2.22 12.57
CA ARG A 152 19.42 1.18 13.61
C ARG A 152 18.67 -0.05 13.09
N ALA A 153 17.58 0.13 12.35
CA ALA A 153 16.81 -0.97 11.77
C ALA A 153 17.63 -1.84 10.78
N ARG A 154 18.65 -1.27 10.13
CA ARG A 154 19.57 -2.04 9.26
C ARG A 154 20.51 -2.93 10.07
N SER A 155 21.06 -2.42 11.16
CA SER A 155 21.98 -3.15 12.04
C SER A 155 21.29 -4.06 13.06
N ASP A 156 19.96 -3.94 13.22
CA ASP A 156 19.19 -4.67 14.21
C ASP A 156 19.00 -6.16 13.85
N GLN A 157 19.59 -7.04 14.66
CA GLN A 157 19.43 -8.48 14.56
C GLN A 157 18.12 -8.99 15.17
N THR A 158 17.51 -8.24 16.09
CA THR A 158 16.27 -8.63 16.77
C THR A 158 15.02 -8.35 15.92
N GLY A 159 15.14 -7.46 14.94
CA GLY A 159 14.05 -7.00 14.07
C GLY A 159 13.10 -6.00 14.72
N LEU A 160 13.26 -5.67 15.99
CA LEU A 160 12.43 -4.73 16.74
C LEU A 160 12.40 -3.34 16.11
N TRP A 161 13.57 -2.77 15.77
CA TRP A 161 13.70 -1.47 15.12
C TRP A 161 13.11 -1.48 13.70
N ARG A 162 13.15 -2.63 13.02
CA ARG A 162 12.46 -2.80 11.73
C ARG A 162 10.95 -2.71 11.89
N TYR A 163 10.38 -3.22 12.98
CA TYR A 163 8.96 -3.07 13.27
C TYR A 163 8.57 -1.61 13.59
N PHE A 164 9.41 -0.84 14.28
CA PHE A 164 9.21 0.60 14.45
C PHE A 164 9.15 1.32 13.10
N CYS A 165 10.15 1.13 12.23
CA CYS A 165 10.14 1.68 10.86
C CYS A 165 8.88 1.27 10.11
N HIS A 166 8.47 0.01 10.23
CA HIS A 166 7.30 -0.52 9.55
C HIS A 166 6.01 0.20 9.98
N PHE A 167 5.71 0.27 11.27
CA PHE A 167 4.45 0.85 11.73
C PHE A 167 4.40 2.37 11.56
N ILE A 168 5.50 3.08 11.78
CA ILE A 168 5.59 4.52 11.48
C ILE A 168 5.40 4.76 9.98
N GLY A 169 6.04 3.95 9.13
CA GLY A 169 5.87 4.02 7.68
C GLY A 169 4.43 3.77 7.24
N ARG A 170 3.72 2.83 7.89
CA ARG A 170 2.30 2.57 7.64
C ARG A 170 1.43 3.74 8.08
N LEU A 171 1.62 4.31 9.27
CA LEU A 171 0.87 5.47 9.76
C LEU A 171 1.05 6.70 8.85
N GLY A 172 2.26 6.95 8.36
CA GLY A 172 2.54 8.06 7.44
C GLY A 172 2.12 7.81 5.98
N SER A 173 1.56 6.65 5.65
CA SER A 173 1.30 6.28 4.25
C SER A 173 0.09 6.99 3.63
N TRP A 174 -0.94 7.30 4.42
CA TRP A 174 -2.15 7.99 3.94
C TRP A 174 -1.86 9.41 3.47
N LEU A 175 -1.16 10.21 4.29
CA LEU A 175 -0.82 11.58 3.89
C LEU A 175 0.13 11.59 2.69
N LYS A 176 1.12 10.68 2.66
CA LYS A 176 1.99 10.52 1.49
C LYS A 176 1.19 10.20 0.22
N ALA A 177 0.23 9.28 0.30
CA ALA A 177 -0.58 8.89 -0.85
C ALA A 177 -1.53 10.02 -1.30
N ALA A 178 -2.16 10.73 -0.36
CA ALA A 178 -3.01 11.88 -0.67
C ALA A 178 -2.21 13.01 -1.34
N ARG A 179 -1.04 13.34 -0.78
CA ARG A 179 -0.13 14.35 -1.35
C ARG A 179 0.32 13.97 -2.76
N PHE A 180 0.79 12.74 -2.96
CA PHE A 180 1.21 12.26 -4.29
C PHE A 180 0.08 12.38 -5.32
N LEU A 181 -1.14 11.96 -4.98
CA LEU A 181 -2.27 12.04 -5.90
C LEU A 181 -2.65 13.49 -6.22
N PHE A 182 -2.59 14.38 -5.23
CA PHE A 182 -2.88 15.79 -5.41
C PHE A 182 -1.83 16.49 -6.29
N GLU A 183 -0.54 16.32 -6.00
CA GLU A 183 0.56 16.92 -6.74
C GLU A 183 0.59 16.48 -8.21
N HIS A 184 0.23 15.23 -8.48
CA HIS A 184 0.23 14.65 -9.82
C HIS A 184 -1.15 14.61 -10.48
N ALA A 185 -2.19 15.21 -9.88
CA ALA A 185 -3.55 15.14 -10.45
C ALA A 185 -3.60 15.68 -11.88
N ALA A 186 -2.89 16.79 -12.15
CA ALA A 186 -2.83 17.40 -13.47
C ALA A 186 -2.17 16.50 -14.53
N ASP A 187 -1.15 15.72 -14.13
CA ASP A 187 -0.47 14.75 -15.01
C ASP A 187 -1.40 13.61 -15.46
N PHE A 188 -2.48 13.39 -14.72
CA PHE A 188 -3.49 12.36 -14.99
C PHE A 188 -4.85 12.94 -15.40
N ALA A 189 -4.89 14.19 -15.87
CA ALA A 189 -6.16 14.88 -16.18
C ALA A 189 -7.00 14.17 -17.23
N ASP A 190 -6.37 13.56 -18.23
CA ASP A 190 -7.00 12.76 -19.28
C ASP A 190 -7.60 11.44 -18.75
N ILE A 191 -6.98 10.87 -17.72
CA ILE A 191 -7.47 9.66 -17.04
C ILE A 191 -8.62 10.01 -16.07
N LEU A 192 -8.59 11.22 -15.49
CA LEU A 192 -9.54 11.68 -14.47
C LEU A 192 -10.78 12.38 -15.03
N SER A 193 -10.88 12.64 -16.34
CA SER A 193 -11.95 13.46 -16.92
C SER A 193 -13.32 12.78 -16.99
N SER A 194 -13.37 11.45 -16.99
CA SER A 194 -14.62 10.66 -16.98
C SER A 194 -14.41 9.26 -16.39
N PRO A 195 -14.09 9.16 -15.09
CA PRO A 195 -13.75 7.89 -14.49
C PRO A 195 -15.01 7.05 -14.27
N LEU A 196 -15.08 5.91 -14.95
CA LEU A 196 -15.98 4.82 -14.59
C LEU A 196 -15.34 3.99 -13.47
N THR A 197 -16.14 3.35 -12.63
CA THR A 197 -15.61 2.48 -11.56
C THR A 197 -16.34 1.16 -11.54
N GLU A 198 -15.60 0.06 -11.66
CA GLU A 198 -16.16 -1.29 -11.72
C GLU A 198 -15.55 -2.20 -10.67
N ILE A 199 -16.38 -3.02 -10.03
CA ILE A 199 -15.92 -3.98 -9.02
C ILE A 199 -15.55 -5.28 -9.72
N VAL A 200 -14.31 -5.73 -9.53
CA VAL A 200 -13.87 -7.05 -9.97
C VAL A 200 -14.10 -8.07 -8.85
N PRO A 201 -14.92 -9.10 -9.08
CA PRO A 201 -15.06 -10.20 -8.14
C PRO A 201 -13.73 -10.89 -7.85
N SER A 202 -13.41 -11.13 -6.57
CA SER A 202 -12.19 -11.83 -6.16
C SER A 202 -12.05 -13.24 -6.77
N GLU A 203 -13.17 -13.89 -7.09
CA GLU A 203 -13.19 -15.16 -7.80
C GLU A 203 -12.72 -15.06 -9.27
N ASN A 204 -12.98 -13.93 -9.94
CA ASN A 204 -12.61 -13.68 -11.34
C ASN A 204 -11.11 -13.42 -11.49
N CYS A 205 -10.52 -12.84 -10.44
CA CYS A 205 -9.09 -12.69 -10.24
C CYS A 205 -8.32 -14.02 -10.20
N GLY A 206 -9.01 -15.14 -9.95
CA GLY A 206 -8.43 -16.48 -9.89
C GLY A 206 -7.69 -16.77 -8.59
N ARG A 207 -7.77 -18.02 -8.12
CA ARG A 207 -6.95 -18.49 -7.00
C ARG A 207 -5.60 -18.96 -7.54
N PHE A 208 -4.51 -18.34 -7.12
CA PHE A 208 -3.18 -18.93 -7.29
C PHE A 208 -3.14 -20.18 -6.42
N ARG A 209 -3.14 -21.37 -7.04
CA ARG A 209 -2.81 -22.59 -6.30
C ARG A 209 -1.37 -22.42 -5.79
N PRO A 210 -1.08 -22.78 -4.53
CA PRO A 210 0.30 -22.81 -4.08
C PRO A 210 1.10 -23.67 -5.06
N PRO A 211 2.28 -23.21 -5.50
CA PRO A 211 3.08 -23.96 -6.43
C PRO A 211 3.37 -25.35 -5.84
N PRO A 212 3.44 -26.41 -6.67
CA PRO A 212 4.20 -27.61 -6.30
C PRO A 212 5.58 -27.17 -5.79
N ALA A 213 6.11 -27.84 -4.78
CA ALA A 213 7.49 -27.61 -4.36
C ALA A 213 8.39 -27.73 -5.63
N MET A 214 9.15 -26.67 -5.94
CA MET A 214 9.98 -26.48 -7.16
C MET A 214 9.33 -25.76 -8.35
N TRP A 215 8.88 -24.51 -8.19
CA TRP A 215 8.78 -23.61 -9.36
C TRP A 215 9.90 -22.58 -9.33
N GLU A 216 10.59 -22.47 -10.46
CA GLU A 216 11.48 -21.35 -10.76
C GLU A 216 10.65 -20.07 -10.96
N LEU A 217 11.24 -18.91 -10.68
CA LEU A 217 10.58 -17.61 -10.77
C LEU A 217 9.93 -17.37 -12.14
N ASP A 218 10.55 -17.88 -13.20
CA ASP A 218 10.05 -17.75 -14.58
C ASP A 218 8.75 -18.52 -14.79
N THR A 219 8.59 -19.66 -14.12
CA THR A 219 7.34 -20.43 -14.11
C THR A 219 6.23 -19.69 -13.34
N LEU A 220 6.60 -18.98 -12.26
CA LEU A 220 5.68 -18.17 -11.50
C LEU A 220 5.19 -16.94 -12.31
N LEU A 221 6.12 -16.24 -12.95
CA LEU A 221 5.85 -15.05 -13.75
C LEU A 221 5.06 -15.38 -15.01
N SER A 222 5.42 -16.43 -15.74
CA SER A 222 4.68 -16.88 -16.93
C SER A 222 3.24 -17.30 -16.62
N ARG A 223 2.97 -17.92 -15.46
CA ARG A 223 1.60 -18.23 -15.03
C ARG A 223 0.79 -17.03 -14.56
N THR A 224 1.47 -15.96 -14.15
CA THR A 224 0.84 -14.76 -13.56
C THR A 224 0.57 -13.69 -14.61
N LEU A 225 1.49 -13.48 -15.53
CA LEU A 225 1.48 -12.36 -16.47
C LEU A 225 1.19 -12.79 -17.91
N SER A 226 1.77 -13.89 -18.41
CA SER A 226 1.48 -14.57 -19.69
C SER A 226 2.55 -15.63 -19.99
N PRO A 227 2.24 -16.76 -20.67
CA PRO A 227 3.26 -17.70 -21.19
C PRO A 227 4.24 -17.04 -22.18
N LEU A 228 3.84 -15.92 -22.80
CA LEU A 228 4.62 -15.12 -23.74
C LEU A 228 5.34 -13.96 -23.08
N PHE A 229 5.21 -13.81 -21.76
CA PHE A 229 5.93 -12.78 -21.03
C PHE A 229 7.42 -13.14 -21.01
N ASP A 230 8.22 -12.42 -21.79
CA ASP A 230 9.67 -12.60 -21.78
C ASP A 230 10.22 -12.25 -20.39
N VAL A 231 10.67 -13.29 -19.69
CA VAL A 231 11.23 -13.23 -18.33
C VAL A 231 12.73 -12.93 -18.36
N SER A 232 13.23 -12.30 -19.43
CA SER A 232 14.62 -11.91 -19.49
C SER A 232 14.99 -11.07 -18.26
N LYS A 233 16.07 -11.49 -17.59
CA LYS A 233 16.60 -10.88 -16.37
C LYS A 233 16.78 -9.37 -16.53
N ASP A 234 17.23 -8.93 -17.70
CA ASP A 234 17.42 -7.52 -18.05
C ASP A 234 16.12 -6.71 -18.01
N ARG A 235 15.00 -7.30 -18.43
CA ARG A 235 13.68 -6.66 -18.43
C ARG A 235 13.08 -6.58 -17.03
N LEU A 236 13.32 -7.60 -16.20
CA LEU A 236 12.95 -7.61 -14.78
C LEU A 236 13.79 -6.62 -13.96
N ASP A 237 15.10 -6.57 -14.20
CA ASP A 237 16.00 -5.60 -13.57
C ASP A 237 15.65 -4.16 -13.99
N HIS A 238 15.17 -3.97 -15.22
CA HIS A 238 14.64 -2.68 -15.70
C HIS A 238 13.30 -2.30 -15.05
N LEU A 239 12.35 -3.24 -14.92
CA LEU A 239 11.01 -3.00 -14.35
C LEU A 239 11.04 -2.77 -12.83
N PHE A 240 11.88 -3.51 -12.10
CA PHE A 240 11.93 -3.45 -10.64
C PHE A 240 13.06 -2.55 -10.11
N GLY A 241 13.93 -2.05 -11.00
CA GLY A 241 15.12 -1.29 -10.65
C GLY A 241 16.20 -2.17 -10.04
N SER A 242 17.46 -1.84 -10.33
CA SER A 242 18.63 -2.52 -9.76
C SER A 242 18.63 -2.40 -8.24
N GLY A 243 18.20 -3.45 -7.54
CA GLY A 243 18.17 -3.54 -6.08
C GLY A 243 16.89 -4.12 -5.48
N ALA A 244 15.72 -3.94 -6.11
CA ALA A 244 14.47 -4.53 -5.62
C ALA A 244 14.44 -6.06 -5.81
N PHE A 245 15.08 -6.55 -6.88
CA PHE A 245 15.20 -7.98 -7.15
C PHE A 245 16.14 -8.71 -6.17
N ALA A 246 17.15 -8.03 -5.62
CA ALA A 246 18.02 -8.58 -4.59
C ALA A 246 17.25 -8.87 -3.28
N ALA A 247 16.29 -8.00 -2.93
CA ALA A 247 15.35 -8.27 -1.83
C ALA A 247 14.37 -9.42 -2.16
N GLY A 248 13.95 -9.52 -3.44
CA GLY A 248 13.14 -10.62 -3.96
C GLY A 248 13.83 -11.98 -3.93
N SER A 249 15.15 -12.04 -4.19
CA SER A 249 15.94 -13.27 -4.14
C SER A 249 15.99 -13.88 -2.74
N ALA A 250 16.12 -13.05 -1.70
CA ALA A 250 16.03 -13.51 -0.31
C ALA A 250 14.62 -14.02 0.07
N GLN A 251 13.56 -13.48 -0.56
CA GLN A 251 12.19 -13.97 -0.42
C GLN A 251 11.95 -15.26 -1.23
N LEU A 252 12.60 -15.43 -2.38
CA LEU A 252 12.58 -16.66 -3.17
C LEU A 252 13.21 -17.83 -2.40
N GLY A 253 14.31 -17.58 -1.67
CA GLY A 253 14.87 -18.56 -0.73
C GLY A 253 13.85 -19.10 0.29
N LYS A 254 12.96 -18.23 0.79
CA LYS A 254 11.87 -18.61 1.73
C LYS A 254 10.72 -19.37 1.07
N CYS A 255 10.59 -19.31 -0.26
CA CYS A 255 9.59 -20.08 -1.00
C CYS A 255 9.86 -21.59 -0.95
N HIS A 256 11.06 -22.00 -0.55
CA HIS A 256 11.49 -23.38 -0.42
C HIS A 256 11.23 -23.98 0.99
N GLU A 257 10.74 -23.19 1.95
CA GLU A 257 10.40 -23.68 3.29
C GLU A 257 9.10 -24.50 3.27
N ARG A 258 9.09 -25.67 3.95
CA ARG A 258 7.88 -26.52 4.06
C ARG A 258 6.75 -25.73 4.72
N GLY A 259 5.60 -25.65 4.04
CA GLY A 259 4.42 -24.92 4.51
C GLY A 259 4.28 -23.49 3.99
N TRP A 260 5.22 -23.02 3.15
CA TRP A 260 5.11 -21.73 2.49
C TRP A 260 3.92 -21.71 1.51
N ARG A 261 3.04 -20.72 1.66
CA ARG A 261 1.94 -20.45 0.72
C ARG A 261 2.28 -19.17 -0.04
N LEU A 262 2.26 -19.23 -1.37
CA LEU A 262 2.34 -18.05 -2.23
C LEU A 262 1.17 -17.13 -1.88
N LYS A 263 1.46 -16.05 -1.14
CA LYS A 263 0.56 -14.91 -1.04
C LYS A 263 0.79 -14.09 -2.30
N ALA A 264 0.09 -14.45 -3.38
CA ALA A 264 0.04 -13.59 -4.55
C ALA A 264 -0.56 -12.25 -4.11
N HIS A 265 0.22 -11.20 -4.30
CA HIS A 265 -0.23 -9.83 -4.10
C HIS A 265 -1.42 -9.56 -5.02
N ALA A 266 -2.37 -8.74 -4.58
CA ALA A 266 -3.61 -8.51 -5.30
C ALA A 266 -3.42 -7.93 -6.71
N GLU A 267 -2.30 -7.26 -6.93
CA GLU A 267 -1.84 -6.75 -8.21
C GLU A 267 -1.61 -7.87 -9.22
N ALA A 268 -1.09 -9.04 -8.79
CA ALA A 268 -0.93 -10.22 -9.63
C ALA A 268 -2.28 -10.83 -10.05
N SER A 269 -3.25 -10.80 -9.13
CA SER A 269 -4.62 -11.22 -9.38
C SER A 269 -5.34 -10.32 -10.38
N MET A 270 -5.15 -9.00 -10.26
CA MET A 270 -5.69 -8.02 -11.21
C MET A 270 -5.07 -8.17 -12.60
N ALA A 271 -3.74 -8.33 -12.69
CA ALA A 271 -3.05 -8.56 -13.97
C ALA A 271 -3.57 -9.83 -14.67
N ARG A 272 -3.83 -10.90 -13.92
CA ARG A 272 -4.43 -12.13 -14.45
C ARG A 272 -5.85 -11.92 -14.98
N PHE A 273 -6.67 -11.11 -14.30
CA PHE A 273 -8.00 -10.74 -14.77
C PHE A 273 -7.93 -10.00 -16.11
N PHE A 274 -7.06 -9.00 -16.22
CA PHE A 274 -6.86 -8.25 -17.46
C PHE A 274 -6.42 -9.18 -18.60
N TYR A 275 -5.47 -10.07 -18.34
CA TYR A 275 -5.01 -11.03 -19.32
C TYR A 275 -6.11 -11.97 -19.83
N LYS A 276 -6.88 -12.57 -18.91
CA LYS A 276 -7.95 -13.53 -19.29
C LYS A 276 -9.05 -12.89 -20.12
N GLU A 277 -9.34 -11.63 -19.86
CA GLU A 277 -10.40 -10.88 -20.52
C GLU A 277 -9.88 -10.08 -21.74
N ASN A 278 -8.60 -10.25 -22.11
CA ASN A 278 -7.93 -9.54 -23.22
C ASN A 278 -8.04 -7.99 -23.09
N ARG A 279 -7.89 -7.49 -21.86
CA ARG A 279 -7.95 -6.06 -21.49
C ARG A 279 -6.59 -5.39 -21.62
N GLN A 280 -6.59 -4.08 -21.81
CA GLN A 280 -5.36 -3.28 -21.91
C GLN A 280 -5.05 -2.51 -20.62
N PHE A 281 -3.76 -2.41 -20.27
CA PHE A 281 -3.24 -1.60 -19.17
C PHE A 281 -2.94 -0.18 -19.64
#